data_AF-A0A4Q4PV24-F1
#
_entry.id   AF-A0A4Q4PV24-F1
#
_cell.length_a   1.000
_cell.length_b   1.000
_cell.length_c   1.000
_cell.angle_alpha   90.00
_cell.angle_beta   90.00
_cell.angle_gamma   90.00
#
_symmetry.space_group_name_H-M   'P 1'
#
loop_
_entity.id
_entity.type
_entity.pdbx_description
1 polymer ?
#
loop_
_entity_poly.entity_id
_entity_poly.type
_entity_poly.pdbx_seq_one_letter_code
_entity_poly.pdbx_strand_id
1 'polypeptide(L)'
;MGVGRVDFEAAVVKPGTINNVPSNALSNDWTSSNLGTPWCSVSMNSTLASMIESSLQSGYSDPDVCLGPGAALRTANSSWRFSETHLEILTRFQSRTSLTVGDERMAPAYREIVCELAFKHPFLMHMILGLTLMHDSSLSLPYSASQSATLQRKSLYHWDQATTLYHRILNGPIPPSHRDAIWATGVHLGAASFWYLESDDPYTVWPLKPSEPGDLSWMKIGEGKRHLWRIADPTREDSVFRRVLARNHGPCTTPPDWMQNNDISLVPESVKITFGITPLSSKEDNVYHLPVLILSRIRHLQLSHGNVLEFLYFTAFITPEFLELLEQKDPKAVFLLGWWFQMCRNGTLWWMTRRARVEGEAVRIWLSVVDSRLNDLLEELGRRRDMEVKEGGWIQTKAQNIDESGLEVNWALDSRGRILTVA
;
A
#
# COMPACT_ATOMS: atom_id res chain seq x y z
N MET A 1 -2.01 47.85 33.70
CA MET A 1 -1.63 47.50 35.08
C MET A 1 -0.76 46.25 34.98
N GLY A 2 0.56 46.41 34.97
CA GLY A 2 1.43 46.14 36.14
C GLY A 2 2.16 44.82 35.88
N VAL A 3 3.28 44.81 35.15
CA VAL A 3 4.68 44.95 35.62
C VAL A 3 5.11 43.83 36.57
N GLY A 4 6.15 43.09 36.17
CA GLY A 4 6.87 42.13 37.01
C GLY A 4 8.11 41.59 36.28
N ARG A 5 9.15 42.42 36.19
CA ARG A 5 10.50 42.09 35.73
C ARG A 5 11.37 41.90 36.97
N VAL A 6 12.15 40.81 37.05
CA VAL A 6 13.34 40.75 37.91
C VAL A 6 14.43 39.99 37.15
N ASP A 7 15.40 40.76 36.67
CA ASP A 7 16.73 40.32 36.25
C ASP A 7 17.59 40.07 37.51
N PHE A 8 18.55 39.13 37.47
CA PHE A 8 19.78 39.27 38.26
C PHE A 8 20.98 38.63 37.57
N GLU A 9 22.11 39.26 37.86
CA GLU A 9 23.30 39.45 37.04
C GLU A 9 24.48 38.57 37.49
N ALA A 10 25.56 38.64 36.73
CA ALA A 10 26.76 37.81 36.74
C ALA A 10 27.84 38.16 37.79
N ALA A 11 29.01 37.53 37.60
CA ALA A 11 30.33 37.67 38.25
C ALA A 11 30.53 36.74 39.48
N VAL A 12 31.68 36.08 39.69
CA VAL A 12 33.04 36.61 39.80
C VAL A 12 34.10 35.50 39.55
N VAL A 13 35.30 35.95 39.15
CA VAL A 13 36.50 35.22 38.71
C VAL A 13 37.63 35.27 39.79
N LYS A 14 38.62 34.34 39.67
CA LYS A 14 40.05 34.29 40.15
C LYS A 14 40.39 33.53 41.47
N PRO A 15 41.67 33.17 41.76
CA PRO A 15 42.74 32.53 40.93
C PRO A 15 43.66 31.52 41.69
N GLY A 16 44.67 30.95 40.99
CA GLY A 16 45.89 30.32 41.57
C GLY A 16 45.99 28.82 41.25
N THR A 17 47.07 28.25 40.70
CA THR A 17 48.49 28.47 41.04
C THR A 17 49.39 28.05 39.85
N ILE A 18 50.44 28.84 39.63
CA ILE A 18 51.54 28.64 38.68
C ILE A 18 52.66 27.87 39.41
N ASN A 19 53.34 26.94 38.73
CA ASN A 19 54.83 26.80 38.71
C ASN A 19 55.27 25.43 38.15
N ASN A 20 55.84 25.42 36.94
CA ASN A 20 57.26 25.14 36.68
C ASN A 20 57.51 24.60 35.26
N VAL A 21 58.25 25.40 34.49
CA VAL A 21 59.04 25.12 33.28
C VAL A 21 60.51 25.32 33.75
N PRO A 22 61.62 24.80 33.16
CA PRO A 22 61.90 24.45 31.76
C PRO A 22 62.62 23.08 31.60
N SER A 23 63.03 22.53 30.47
CA SER A 23 63.53 23.06 29.19
C SER A 23 63.55 21.90 28.17
N ASN A 24 63.23 22.15 26.90
CA ASN A 24 64.18 21.89 25.81
C ASN A 24 63.57 22.35 24.48
N ALA A 25 64.29 23.30 23.88
CA ALA A 25 64.11 23.73 22.51
C ALA A 25 64.42 22.59 21.55
N LEU A 26 63.65 22.51 20.46
CA LEU A 26 64.18 22.47 19.10
C LEU A 26 63.05 22.91 18.16
N SER A 27 63.20 24.13 17.66
CA SER A 27 62.48 24.69 16.53
C SER A 27 62.75 23.87 15.27
N ASN A 28 61.70 23.64 14.48
CA ASN A 28 61.78 23.75 13.03
C ASN A 28 60.36 23.99 12.51
N ASP A 29 60.02 25.27 12.38
CA ASP A 29 58.92 25.76 11.56
C ASP A 29 59.19 25.39 10.10
N TRP A 30 58.27 24.63 9.51
CA TRP A 30 57.98 24.73 8.08
C TRP A 30 56.49 25.01 7.95
N THR A 31 56.20 26.24 7.56
CA THR A 31 54.91 26.75 7.11
C THR A 31 54.35 25.86 6.00
N SER A 32 53.38 25.01 6.33
CA SER A 32 52.52 24.38 5.32
C SER A 32 51.41 25.36 4.96
N SER A 33 51.68 26.12 3.92
CA SER A 33 50.74 26.93 3.15
C SER A 33 49.45 26.16 2.87
N ASN A 34 48.33 26.83 3.17
CA ASN A 34 47.00 26.56 2.63
C ASN A 34 47.08 26.35 1.10
N LEU A 35 47.00 25.10 0.67
CA LEU A 35 46.52 24.72 -0.65
C LEU A 35 45.25 23.92 -0.40
N GLY A 36 44.12 24.55 -0.71
CA GLY A 36 42.80 23.95 -0.57
C GLY A 36 42.75 22.61 -1.30
N THR A 37 42.12 21.63 -0.67
CA THR A 37 41.68 20.39 -1.29
C THR A 37 40.30 20.65 -1.92
N PRO A 38 40.16 20.71 -3.26
CA PRO A 38 38.87 20.96 -3.91
C PRO A 38 38.19 19.65 -4.31
N TRP A 39 38.13 18.68 -3.38
CA TRP A 39 37.44 17.41 -3.63
C TRP A 39 36.61 17.05 -2.41
N CYS A 40 35.40 17.60 -2.32
CA CYS A 40 34.35 16.94 -1.56
C CYS A 40 34.16 15.56 -2.19
N SER A 41 34.41 14.49 -1.45
CA SER A 41 34.06 13.14 -1.88
C SER A 41 32.56 13.09 -2.12
N VAL A 42 32.15 13.04 -3.39
CA VAL A 42 30.74 12.90 -3.74
C VAL A 42 30.28 11.54 -3.20
N SER A 43 29.29 11.57 -2.31
CA SER A 43 28.64 10.37 -1.79
C SER A 43 28.18 9.50 -2.97
N MET A 44 28.45 8.19 -2.95
CA MET A 44 27.95 7.27 -3.99
C MET A 44 26.43 7.37 -4.14
N ASN A 45 25.72 7.60 -3.03
CA ASN A 45 24.27 7.81 -3.03
C ASN A 45 23.88 9.12 -3.73
N SER A 46 24.66 10.18 -3.56
CA SER A 46 24.45 11.46 -4.24
C SER A 46 24.62 11.32 -5.75
N THR A 47 25.67 10.61 -6.18
CA THR A 47 25.90 10.30 -7.60
C THR A 47 24.75 9.49 -8.18
N LEU A 48 24.35 8.40 -7.51
CA LEU A 48 23.24 7.56 -7.96
C LEU A 48 21.92 8.34 -8.02
N ALA A 49 21.61 9.15 -7.01
CA ALA A 49 20.43 10.00 -7.00
C ALA A 49 20.43 11.00 -8.16
N SER A 50 21.58 11.62 -8.48
CA SER A 50 21.71 12.53 -9.62
C SER A 50 21.53 11.82 -10.97
N MET A 51 22.00 10.57 -11.10
CA MET A 51 21.81 9.78 -12.33
C MET A 51 20.34 9.42 -12.53
N ILE A 52 19.65 8.99 -11.47
CA ILE A 52 18.21 8.71 -11.49
C ILE A 52 17.43 9.98 -11.83
N GLU A 53 17.78 11.11 -11.22
CA GLU A 53 17.16 12.40 -11.50
C GLU A 53 17.26 12.79 -12.97
N SER A 54 18.46 12.68 -13.57
CA SER A 54 18.66 12.97 -14.99
C SER A 54 17.77 12.10 -15.90
N SER A 55 17.65 10.81 -15.57
CA SER A 55 16.76 9.88 -16.30
C SER A 55 15.28 10.27 -16.16
N LEU A 56 14.84 10.67 -14.96
CA LEU A 56 13.46 11.08 -14.71
C LEU A 56 13.11 12.41 -15.41
N GLN A 57 14.04 13.37 -15.45
CA GLN A 57 13.86 14.65 -16.15
C GLN A 57 13.62 14.47 -17.65
N SER A 58 14.24 13.45 -18.26
CA SER A 58 13.94 13.08 -19.65
C SER A 58 12.48 12.63 -19.81
N GLY A 59 11.93 11.90 -18.83
CA GLY A 59 10.54 11.43 -18.84
C GLY A 59 9.50 12.54 -18.60
N TYR A 60 9.86 13.61 -17.89
CA TYR A 60 9.02 14.80 -17.75
C TYR A 60 9.00 15.68 -19.01
N SER A 61 10.06 15.61 -19.82
CA SER A 61 10.29 16.50 -20.97
C SER A 61 9.84 15.90 -22.31
N ASP A 62 9.21 14.73 -22.30
CA ASP A 62 8.72 14.06 -23.50
C ASP A 62 7.61 14.91 -24.17
N PRO A 63 7.81 15.38 -25.42
CA PRO A 63 6.89 16.32 -26.09
C PRO A 63 5.48 15.78 -26.30
N ASP A 64 5.29 14.45 -26.28
CA ASP A 64 3.96 13.81 -26.39
C ASP A 64 3.10 13.97 -25.12
N VAL A 65 3.68 14.45 -24.01
CA VAL A 65 2.99 14.70 -22.72
C VAL A 65 2.40 16.12 -22.65
N CYS A 66 2.70 16.98 -23.62
CA CYS A 66 2.35 18.40 -23.61
C CYS A 66 1.33 18.77 -24.70
N LEU A 67 0.04 18.40 -24.56
CA LEU A 67 -1.02 19.02 -25.37
C LEU A 67 -2.31 19.28 -24.58
N GLY A 68 -2.68 20.56 -24.47
CA GLY A 68 -3.97 21.04 -23.98
C GLY A 68 -3.97 22.55 -23.66
N PRO A 69 -4.73 23.42 -24.37
CA PRO A 69 -4.76 24.87 -24.14
C PRO A 69 -5.34 25.33 -22.78
N GLY A 70 -5.72 24.40 -21.90
CA GLY A 70 -6.21 24.67 -20.54
C GLY A 70 -5.20 24.39 -19.42
N ALA A 71 -3.99 23.93 -19.73
CA ALA A 71 -2.98 23.48 -18.76
C ALA A 71 -2.20 24.62 -18.04
N ALA A 72 -2.70 25.85 -18.10
CA ALA A 72 -2.07 27.01 -17.44
C ALA A 72 -2.35 27.10 -15.92
N LEU A 73 -3.13 26.17 -15.35
CA LEU A 73 -3.30 26.09 -13.89
C LEU A 73 -2.55 24.86 -13.35
N ARG A 74 -1.35 25.15 -12.81
CA ARG A 74 -0.36 24.24 -12.18
C ARG A 74 0.73 23.68 -13.10
N THR A 75 1.48 24.55 -13.76
CA THR A 75 2.94 24.36 -13.97
C THR A 75 3.69 24.43 -12.62
N ALA A 76 3.42 23.50 -11.72
CA ALA A 76 4.16 23.32 -10.46
C ALA A 76 5.10 22.09 -10.50
N ASN A 77 5.22 21.42 -11.65
CA ASN A 77 6.05 20.22 -11.80
C ASN A 77 7.53 20.49 -12.11
N SER A 78 8.02 21.73 -11.93
CA SER A 78 9.42 22.09 -12.19
C SER A 78 10.32 22.11 -10.95
N SER A 79 9.83 21.69 -9.77
CA SER A 79 10.58 21.79 -8.50
C SER A 79 10.90 20.46 -7.81
N TRP A 80 10.25 19.35 -8.19
CA TRP A 80 10.59 18.05 -7.59
C TRP A 80 11.90 17.54 -8.17
N ARG A 81 12.80 17.09 -7.28
CA ARG A 81 14.08 16.46 -7.64
C ARG A 81 14.25 15.19 -6.81
N PHE A 82 14.66 14.13 -7.47
CA PHE A 82 15.11 12.90 -6.83
C PHE A 82 16.37 13.19 -6.01
N SER A 83 16.42 12.66 -4.79
CA SER A 83 17.45 12.98 -3.79
C SER A 83 17.89 11.72 -3.04
N GLU A 84 18.92 11.83 -2.19
CA GLU A 84 19.38 10.70 -1.37
C GLU A 84 18.25 10.12 -0.48
N THR A 85 17.38 10.96 0.07
CA THR A 85 16.21 10.50 0.85
C THR A 85 15.26 9.66 0.00
N HIS A 86 15.05 10.02 -1.26
CA HIS A 86 14.23 9.21 -2.17
C HIS A 86 14.92 7.88 -2.53
N LEU A 87 16.25 7.89 -2.65
CA LEU A 87 17.04 6.66 -2.86
C LEU A 87 16.92 5.70 -1.67
N GLU A 88 16.89 6.20 -0.43
CA GLU A 88 16.66 5.39 0.76
C GLU A 88 15.26 4.77 0.78
N ILE A 89 14.22 5.53 0.40
CA ILE A 89 12.86 5.01 0.26
C ILE A 89 12.83 3.92 -0.83
N LEU A 90 13.45 4.16 -1.98
CA LEU A 90 13.54 3.18 -3.06
C LEU A 90 14.29 1.90 -2.63
N THR A 91 15.34 2.05 -1.82
CA THR A 91 16.07 0.90 -1.26
C THR A 91 15.15 0.07 -0.37
N ARG A 92 14.32 0.70 0.48
CA ARG A 92 13.29 0.00 1.28
C ARG A 92 12.19 -0.62 0.41
N PHE A 93 11.84 0.01 -0.71
CA PHE A 93 10.93 -0.60 -1.68
C PHE A 93 11.50 -1.93 -2.19
N GLN A 94 12.75 -1.92 -2.64
CA GLN A 94 13.41 -3.08 -3.21
C GLN A 94 13.60 -4.20 -2.16
N SER A 95 14.02 -3.87 -0.95
CA SER A 95 14.33 -4.89 0.07
C SER A 95 13.12 -5.39 0.86
N ARG A 96 12.02 -4.61 0.92
CA ARG A 96 10.89 -4.91 1.80
C ARG A 96 9.53 -4.74 1.13
N THR A 97 9.17 -3.54 0.67
CA THR A 97 7.77 -3.26 0.26
C THR A 97 7.34 -4.05 -0.97
N SER A 98 8.20 -4.15 -1.99
CA SER A 98 7.93 -4.91 -3.22
C SER A 98 7.65 -6.39 -2.98
N LEU A 99 8.15 -6.93 -1.86
CA LEU A 99 7.98 -8.34 -1.47
C LEU A 99 6.68 -8.61 -0.69
N THR A 100 5.82 -7.61 -0.53
CA THR A 100 4.58 -7.70 0.30
C THR A 100 3.30 -7.33 -0.46
N VAL A 101 3.43 -7.01 -1.75
CA VAL A 101 2.35 -6.49 -2.58
C VAL A 101 2.23 -7.31 -3.85
N GLY A 102 1.01 -7.78 -4.14
CA GLY A 102 0.72 -8.63 -5.28
C GLY A 102 0.80 -10.11 -4.93
N ASP A 103 1.03 -10.94 -5.94
CA ASP A 103 1.22 -12.39 -5.77
C ASP A 103 2.66 -12.67 -5.31
N GLU A 104 2.79 -13.40 -4.20
CA GLU A 104 4.07 -13.83 -3.62
C GLU A 104 4.98 -14.51 -4.65
N ARG A 105 4.41 -15.29 -5.57
CA ARG A 105 5.15 -16.03 -6.61
C ARG A 105 5.80 -15.10 -7.63
N MET A 106 5.25 -13.91 -7.81
CA MET A 106 5.74 -12.91 -8.76
C MET A 106 6.71 -11.92 -8.10
N ALA A 107 6.69 -11.79 -6.77
CA ALA A 107 7.33 -10.68 -6.06
C ALA A 107 8.83 -10.47 -6.38
N PRO A 108 9.70 -11.51 -6.46
CA PRO A 108 11.12 -11.30 -6.74
C PRO A 108 11.39 -10.74 -8.15
N ALA A 109 10.72 -11.29 -9.17
CA ALA A 109 10.86 -10.83 -10.55
C ALA A 109 10.21 -9.45 -10.73
N TYR A 110 9.09 -9.24 -10.06
CA TYR A 110 8.35 -7.98 -10.12
C TYR A 110 9.14 -6.82 -9.50
N ARG A 111 9.85 -7.06 -8.39
CA ARG A 111 10.75 -6.09 -7.76
C ARG A 111 11.77 -5.50 -8.74
N GLU A 112 12.49 -6.34 -9.47
CA GLU A 112 13.56 -5.90 -10.37
C GLU A 112 12.98 -5.10 -11.55
N ILE A 113 11.95 -5.64 -12.18
CA ILE A 113 11.26 -5.01 -13.31
C ILE A 113 10.70 -3.63 -12.91
N VAL A 114 10.03 -3.54 -11.77
CA VAL A 114 9.39 -2.29 -11.33
C VAL A 114 10.42 -1.21 -11.02
N CYS A 115 11.54 -1.56 -10.39
CA CYS A 115 12.62 -0.59 -10.14
C CYS A 115 13.20 -0.03 -11.45
N GLU A 116 13.47 -0.90 -12.44
CA GLU A 116 13.99 -0.47 -13.74
C GLU A 116 13.02 0.46 -14.48
N LEU A 117 11.74 0.13 -14.46
CA LEU A 117 10.69 0.98 -15.05
C LEU A 117 10.58 2.31 -14.30
N ALA A 118 10.68 2.30 -12.97
CA ALA A 118 10.55 3.50 -12.16
C ALA A 118 11.63 4.54 -12.50
N PHE A 119 12.85 4.12 -12.84
CA PHE A 119 13.92 5.05 -13.25
C PHE A 119 13.63 5.81 -14.54
N LYS A 120 12.69 5.33 -15.37
CA LYS A 120 12.33 5.92 -16.66
C LYS A 120 10.97 6.61 -16.65
N HIS A 121 10.12 6.27 -15.69
CA HIS A 121 8.73 6.69 -15.67
C HIS A 121 8.39 7.38 -14.33
N PRO A 122 8.34 8.72 -14.30
CA PRO A 122 8.18 9.47 -13.05
C PRO A 122 6.88 9.17 -12.28
N PHE A 123 5.78 8.88 -12.98
CA PHE A 123 4.52 8.48 -12.35
C PHE A 123 4.67 7.17 -11.56
N LEU A 124 5.44 6.20 -12.08
CA LEU A 124 5.73 4.96 -11.38
C LEU A 124 6.70 5.18 -10.22
N MET A 125 7.73 6.00 -10.40
CA MET A 125 8.67 6.36 -9.32
C MET A 125 7.92 6.95 -8.13
N HIS A 126 7.09 7.97 -8.36
CA HIS A 126 6.26 8.54 -7.30
C HIS A 126 5.32 7.50 -6.66
N MET A 127 4.71 6.61 -7.45
CA MET A 127 3.82 5.59 -6.90
C MET A 127 4.56 4.65 -5.93
N ILE A 128 5.75 4.15 -6.29
CA ILE A 128 6.50 3.23 -5.43
C ILE A 128 7.11 3.91 -4.19
N LEU A 129 7.48 5.19 -4.30
CA LEU A 129 7.90 6.01 -3.16
C LEU A 129 6.72 6.22 -2.20
N GLY A 130 5.56 6.62 -2.73
CA GLY A 130 4.33 6.80 -1.97
C GLY A 130 3.92 5.52 -1.24
N LEU A 131 3.83 4.40 -1.96
CA LEU A 131 3.47 3.11 -1.38
C LEU A 131 4.46 2.65 -0.29
N THR A 132 5.75 2.91 -0.47
CA THR A 132 6.75 2.56 0.55
C THR A 132 6.59 3.38 1.81
N LEU A 133 6.24 4.66 1.69
CA LEU A 133 5.93 5.51 2.83
C LEU A 133 4.61 5.12 3.51
N MET A 134 3.63 4.59 2.77
CA MET A 134 2.42 3.99 3.36
C MET A 134 2.77 2.76 4.19
N HIS A 135 3.66 1.91 3.67
CA HIS A 135 4.16 0.77 4.42
C HIS A 135 4.94 1.22 5.66
N ASP A 136 5.86 2.19 5.54
CA ASP A 136 6.56 2.79 6.68
C ASP A 136 5.56 3.34 7.72
N SER A 137 4.51 4.02 7.28
CA SER A 137 3.45 4.55 8.15
C SER A 137 2.73 3.45 8.93
N SER A 138 2.39 2.33 8.28
CA SER A 138 1.80 1.16 8.95
C SER A 138 2.74 0.54 9.99
N LEU A 139 4.03 0.44 9.68
CA LEU A 139 5.02 -0.16 10.60
C LEU A 139 5.30 0.76 11.80
N SER A 140 5.27 2.07 11.61
CA SER A 140 5.46 3.06 12.70
C SER A 140 4.24 3.21 13.60
N LEU A 141 3.02 2.90 13.13
CA LEU A 141 1.77 3.18 13.86
C LEU A 141 1.73 2.59 15.29
N PRO A 142 2.14 1.33 15.55
CA PRO A 142 2.15 0.78 16.91
C PRO A 142 3.13 1.47 17.87
N TYR A 143 4.14 2.17 17.34
CA TYR A 143 5.22 2.77 18.13
C TYR A 143 5.08 4.30 18.26
N SER A 144 4.60 4.98 17.22
CA SER A 144 4.47 6.44 17.18
C SER A 144 3.42 6.90 16.17
N ALA A 145 2.26 7.36 16.70
CA ALA A 145 1.18 7.92 15.88
C ALA A 145 1.61 9.19 15.13
N SER A 146 2.44 10.05 15.73
CA SER A 146 2.91 11.28 15.09
C SER A 146 3.86 11.01 13.92
N GLN A 147 4.73 10.02 14.05
CA GLN A 147 5.60 9.57 12.96
C GLN A 147 4.78 8.93 11.83
N SER A 148 3.85 8.04 12.18
CA SER A 148 2.94 7.40 11.22
C SER A 148 2.14 8.43 10.41
N ALA A 149 1.57 9.46 11.06
CA ALA A 149 0.84 10.54 10.41
C ALA A 149 1.75 11.39 9.49
N THR A 150 3.01 11.62 9.89
CA THR A 150 4.00 12.33 9.06
C THR A 150 4.33 11.55 7.80
N LEU A 151 4.55 10.24 7.92
CA LEU A 151 4.83 9.34 6.80
C LEU A 151 3.62 9.22 5.86
N GLN A 152 2.41 9.15 6.41
CA GLN A 152 1.17 9.19 5.63
C GLN A 152 1.05 10.50 4.84
N ARG A 153 1.35 11.66 5.44
CA ARG A 153 1.31 12.93 4.70
C ARG A 153 2.31 12.94 3.53
N LYS A 154 3.52 12.44 3.76
CA LYS A 154 4.55 12.32 2.70
C LYS A 154 4.13 11.32 1.61
N SER A 155 3.47 10.22 1.98
CA SER A 155 2.98 9.26 1.00
C SER A 155 1.87 9.85 0.11
N LEU A 156 0.96 10.64 0.69
CA LEU A 156 -0.09 11.32 -0.06
C LEU A 156 0.44 12.35 -1.05
N TYR A 157 1.52 13.05 -0.70
CA TYR A 157 2.20 13.93 -1.66
C TYR A 157 2.66 13.16 -2.90
N HIS A 158 3.37 12.03 -2.70
CA HIS A 158 3.83 11.23 -3.83
C HIS A 158 2.70 10.55 -4.58
N TRP A 159 1.63 10.12 -3.90
CA TRP A 159 0.44 9.60 -4.56
C TRP A 159 -0.19 10.64 -5.47
N ASP A 160 -0.41 11.86 -4.99
CA ASP A 160 -1.00 12.96 -5.75
C ASP A 160 -0.19 13.24 -7.02
N GLN A 161 1.14 13.30 -6.89
CA GLN A 161 2.04 13.45 -8.05
C GLN A 161 1.95 12.26 -9.00
N ALA A 162 1.98 11.03 -8.47
CA ALA A 162 1.88 9.82 -9.27
C ALA A 162 0.58 9.77 -10.07
N THR A 163 -0.56 10.00 -9.42
CA THR A 163 -1.89 9.95 -10.05
C THR A 163 -2.10 11.10 -11.02
N THR A 164 -1.61 12.30 -10.74
CA THR A 164 -1.66 13.44 -11.68
C THR A 164 -0.90 13.12 -12.97
N LEU A 165 0.34 12.62 -12.85
CA LEU A 165 1.15 12.23 -14.01
C LEU A 165 0.53 11.03 -14.74
N TYR A 166 0.05 10.05 -13.99
CA TYR A 166 -0.58 8.85 -14.54
C TYR A 166 -1.83 9.18 -15.35
N HIS A 167 -2.71 10.03 -14.82
CA HIS A 167 -3.90 10.51 -15.53
C HIS A 167 -3.54 11.28 -16.80
N ARG A 168 -2.48 12.09 -16.77
CA ARG A 168 -2.01 12.81 -17.97
C ARG A 168 -1.62 11.83 -19.09
N ILE A 169 -0.88 10.78 -18.75
CA ILE A 169 -0.47 9.75 -19.73
C ILE A 169 -1.69 8.98 -20.25
N LEU A 170 -2.63 8.61 -19.38
CA LEU A 170 -3.83 7.86 -19.80
C LEU A 170 -4.81 8.69 -20.65
N ASN A 171 -4.78 10.02 -20.55
CA ASN A 171 -5.62 10.92 -21.33
C ASN A 171 -5.05 11.25 -22.72
N GLY A 172 -3.83 10.81 -23.04
CA GLY A 172 -3.19 11.01 -24.33
C GLY A 172 -2.97 9.71 -25.11
N PRO A 173 -2.41 9.79 -26.34
CA PRO A 173 -1.92 8.61 -27.05
C PRO A 173 -0.82 7.92 -26.23
N ILE A 174 -1.02 6.66 -25.86
CA ILE A 174 -0.11 5.94 -24.97
C ILE A 174 1.10 5.40 -25.76
N PRO A 175 2.34 5.85 -25.48
CA PRO A 175 3.52 5.33 -26.16
C PRO A 175 3.74 3.85 -25.83
N PRO A 176 4.25 3.02 -26.77
CA PRO A 176 4.51 1.60 -26.51
C PRO A 176 5.43 1.36 -25.30
N SER A 177 6.43 2.22 -25.10
CA SER A 177 7.37 2.16 -23.97
C SER A 177 6.72 2.33 -22.59
N HIS A 178 5.53 2.96 -22.53
CA HIS A 178 4.85 3.27 -21.27
C HIS A 178 3.94 2.14 -20.79
N ARG A 179 3.58 1.18 -21.66
CA ARG A 179 2.56 0.16 -21.37
C ARG A 179 2.87 -0.68 -20.13
N ASP A 180 4.10 -1.15 -20.01
CA ASP A 180 4.53 -1.94 -18.84
C ASP A 180 4.57 -1.09 -17.57
N ALA A 181 5.05 0.15 -17.63
CA ALA A 181 5.02 1.05 -16.49
C ALA A 181 3.58 1.39 -16.07
N ILE A 182 2.66 1.54 -17.02
CA ILE A 182 1.23 1.75 -16.75
C ILE A 182 0.62 0.58 -16.00
N TRP A 183 0.92 -0.65 -16.44
CA TRP A 183 0.51 -1.86 -15.74
C TRP A 183 1.08 -1.91 -14.31
N ALA A 184 2.38 -1.66 -14.17
CA ALA A 184 3.06 -1.65 -12.89
C ALA A 184 2.44 -0.63 -11.92
N THR A 185 2.18 0.60 -12.39
CA THR A 185 1.54 1.64 -11.59
C THR A 185 0.14 1.23 -11.15
N GLY A 186 -0.67 0.62 -12.02
CA GLY A 186 -2.03 0.17 -11.69
C GLY A 186 -2.08 -0.86 -10.56
N VAL A 187 -1.12 -1.79 -10.52
CA VAL A 187 -1.01 -2.78 -9.43
C VAL A 187 -0.73 -2.09 -8.09
N HIS A 188 0.25 -1.19 -8.05
CA HIS A 188 0.63 -0.48 -6.82
C HIS A 188 -0.43 0.53 -6.38
N LEU A 189 -1.06 1.25 -7.32
CA LEU A 189 -2.19 2.15 -7.06
C LEU A 189 -3.35 1.38 -6.42
N GLY A 190 -3.61 0.16 -6.87
CA GLY A 190 -4.59 -0.72 -6.25
C GLY A 190 -4.29 -0.98 -4.78
N ALA A 191 -3.09 -1.47 -4.46
CA ALA A 191 -2.69 -1.72 -3.07
C ALA A 191 -2.75 -0.46 -2.21
N ALA A 192 -2.28 0.67 -2.75
CA ALA A 192 -2.32 1.96 -2.09
C ALA A 192 -3.77 2.39 -1.78
N SER A 193 -4.72 2.14 -2.68
CA SER A 193 -6.15 2.43 -2.52
C SER A 193 -6.86 1.58 -1.49
N PHE A 194 -6.48 0.31 -1.37
CA PHE A 194 -6.93 -0.51 -0.24
C PHE A 194 -6.44 0.06 1.09
N TRP A 195 -5.17 0.49 1.15
CA TRP A 195 -4.55 1.01 2.37
C TRP A 195 -5.11 2.36 2.82
N TYR A 196 -5.34 3.27 1.86
CA TYR A 196 -5.73 4.64 2.15
C TYR A 196 -7.14 4.70 2.77
N LEU A 197 -7.23 5.20 3.99
CA LEU A 197 -8.50 5.48 4.66
C LEU A 197 -8.38 6.83 5.37
N GLU A 198 -9.39 7.68 5.18
CA GLU A 198 -9.42 9.08 5.63
C GLU A 198 -9.36 9.22 7.16
N SER A 199 -9.93 8.26 7.88
CA SER A 199 -10.05 8.28 9.33
C SER A 199 -9.92 6.88 9.92
N ASP A 200 -9.41 6.79 11.16
CA ASP A 200 -9.41 5.56 11.97
C ASP A 200 -10.66 5.43 12.84
N ASP A 201 -11.54 6.45 12.87
CA ASP A 201 -12.79 6.41 13.62
C ASP A 201 -13.92 5.78 12.78
N PRO A 202 -14.46 4.61 13.18
CA PRO A 202 -15.56 3.94 12.50
C PRO A 202 -16.77 4.85 12.23
N TYR A 203 -17.07 5.80 13.13
CA TYR A 203 -18.24 6.68 12.99
C TYR A 203 -18.10 7.74 11.89
N THR A 204 -16.88 7.93 11.39
CA THR A 204 -16.55 8.94 10.37
C THR A 204 -16.27 8.34 8.99
N VAL A 205 -16.40 7.02 8.84
CA VAL A 205 -16.17 6.32 7.56
C VAL A 205 -17.46 5.71 7.02
N TRP A 206 -17.43 5.27 5.77
CA TRP A 206 -18.55 4.54 5.18
C TRP A 206 -18.78 3.22 5.94
N PRO A 207 -20.03 2.78 6.18
CA PRO A 207 -21.31 3.35 5.73
C PRO A 207 -21.95 4.33 6.72
N LEU A 208 -21.30 4.67 7.84
CA LEU A 208 -21.88 5.54 8.88
C LEU A 208 -21.87 7.02 8.49
N LYS A 209 -20.84 7.48 7.76
CA LYS A 209 -20.81 8.84 7.23
C LYS A 209 -21.91 9.08 6.17
N PRO A 210 -22.35 10.33 5.97
CA PRO A 210 -23.22 10.70 4.85
C PRO A 210 -22.63 10.27 3.51
N SER A 211 -23.47 9.90 2.55
CA SER A 211 -23.01 9.43 1.24
C SER A 211 -22.30 10.55 0.47
N GLU A 212 -21.14 10.23 -0.11
CA GLU A 212 -20.32 11.14 -0.90
C GLU A 212 -19.96 10.53 -2.26
N PRO A 213 -19.75 11.33 -3.33
CA PRO A 213 -19.44 10.80 -4.67
C PRO A 213 -18.19 9.91 -4.76
N GLY A 214 -17.27 10.03 -3.78
CA GLY A 214 -16.03 9.26 -3.71
C GLY A 214 -16.14 7.95 -2.92
N ASP A 215 -17.28 7.67 -2.30
CA ASP A 215 -17.50 6.45 -1.52
C ASP A 215 -17.25 5.21 -2.39
N LEU A 216 -16.59 4.21 -1.80
CA LEU A 216 -16.28 2.94 -2.44
C LEU A 216 -15.45 3.04 -3.74
N SER A 217 -14.83 4.20 -4.03
CA SER A 217 -13.96 4.39 -5.19
C SER A 217 -12.82 3.37 -5.27
N TRP A 218 -12.33 2.90 -4.13
CA TRP A 218 -11.33 1.83 -4.04
C TRP A 218 -11.83 0.47 -4.58
N MET A 219 -13.15 0.22 -4.56
CA MET A 219 -13.75 -1.01 -5.12
C MET A 219 -13.83 -0.96 -6.65
N LYS A 220 -13.98 0.24 -7.23
CA LYS A 220 -14.01 0.46 -8.70
C LYS A 220 -12.68 0.15 -9.39
N ILE A 221 -11.61 -0.07 -8.61
CA ILE A 221 -10.27 -0.39 -9.12
C ILE A 221 -10.24 -1.74 -9.85
N GLY A 222 -11.11 -2.70 -9.51
CA GLY A 222 -11.22 -3.95 -10.27
C GLY A 222 -11.52 -3.71 -11.75
N GLU A 223 -12.48 -2.85 -12.05
CA GLU A 223 -12.81 -2.44 -13.42
C GLU A 223 -11.67 -1.66 -14.07
N GLY A 224 -11.06 -0.75 -13.31
CA GLY A 224 -9.87 -0.03 -13.73
C GLY A 224 -8.75 -0.98 -14.16
N LYS A 225 -8.46 -2.02 -13.38
CA LYS A 225 -7.46 -3.06 -13.72
C LYS A 225 -7.81 -3.79 -15.01
N ARG A 226 -9.07 -4.13 -15.25
CA ARG A 226 -9.51 -4.76 -16.51
C ARG A 226 -9.29 -3.84 -17.71
N HIS A 227 -9.53 -2.54 -17.55
CA HIS A 227 -9.24 -1.55 -18.59
C HIS A 227 -7.72 -1.39 -18.83
N LEU A 228 -6.95 -1.27 -17.75
CA LEU A 228 -5.49 -1.20 -17.80
C LEU A 228 -4.88 -2.45 -18.43
N TRP A 229 -5.45 -3.63 -18.19
CA TRP A 229 -5.05 -4.87 -18.85
C TRP A 229 -5.17 -4.75 -20.37
N ARG A 230 -6.27 -4.19 -20.89
CA ARG A 230 -6.47 -4.02 -22.34
C ARG A 230 -5.52 -2.99 -22.93
N ILE A 231 -5.21 -1.93 -22.19
CA ILE A 231 -4.27 -0.89 -22.61
C ILE A 231 -2.83 -1.41 -22.65
N ALA A 232 -2.40 -2.00 -21.53
CA ALA A 232 -1.01 -2.39 -21.34
C ALA A 232 -0.71 -3.72 -22.02
N ASP A 233 -1.66 -4.66 -21.97
CA ASP A 233 -1.52 -6.06 -22.33
C ASP A 233 -0.17 -6.63 -21.87
N PRO A 234 -0.03 -7.04 -20.59
CA PRO A 234 1.24 -7.55 -20.10
C PRO A 234 1.58 -8.94 -20.67
N THR A 235 0.75 -9.51 -21.54
CA THR A 235 1.00 -10.78 -22.25
C THR A 235 1.54 -10.59 -23.67
N ARG A 236 1.53 -9.36 -24.19
CA ARG A 236 2.10 -9.01 -25.51
C ARG A 236 3.57 -9.43 -25.62
N GLU A 237 4.01 -9.68 -26.86
CA GLU A 237 5.34 -10.26 -27.14
C GLU A 237 6.50 -9.42 -26.60
N ASP A 238 6.38 -8.10 -26.64
CA ASP A 238 7.38 -7.14 -26.18
C ASP A 238 7.28 -6.80 -24.69
N SER A 239 6.32 -7.34 -23.94
CA SER A 239 6.19 -7.03 -22.50
C SER A 239 7.25 -7.72 -21.66
N VAL A 240 7.86 -6.95 -20.76
CA VAL A 240 8.76 -7.50 -19.73
C VAL A 240 8.03 -8.43 -18.74
N PHE A 241 6.71 -8.28 -18.59
CA PHE A 241 5.89 -9.10 -17.69
C PHE A 241 5.47 -10.44 -18.30
N ARG A 242 5.54 -10.61 -19.62
CA ARG A 242 5.08 -11.83 -20.31
C ARG A 242 5.68 -13.09 -19.72
N ARG A 243 7.00 -13.10 -19.47
CA ARG A 243 7.70 -14.27 -18.89
C ARG A 243 7.28 -14.54 -17.45
N VAL A 244 7.01 -13.49 -16.67
CA VAL A 244 6.61 -13.62 -15.26
C VAL A 244 5.19 -14.16 -15.16
N LEU A 245 4.29 -13.70 -16.03
CA LEU A 245 2.90 -14.17 -16.06
C LEU A 245 2.76 -15.60 -16.61
N ALA A 246 3.53 -15.96 -17.63
CA ALA A 246 3.50 -17.30 -18.21
C ALA A 246 3.91 -18.41 -17.22
N ARG A 247 4.77 -18.08 -16.25
CA ARG A 247 5.25 -19.05 -15.24
C ARG A 247 4.27 -19.27 -14.08
N ASN A 248 3.33 -18.36 -13.86
CA ASN A 248 2.51 -18.30 -12.64
C ASN A 248 1.02 -18.54 -12.90
N HIS A 249 0.68 -19.44 -13.83
CA HIS A 249 -0.69 -19.83 -14.20
C HIS A 249 -1.57 -18.72 -14.81
N GLY A 250 -0.96 -17.66 -15.35
CA GLY A 250 -1.67 -16.61 -16.07
C GLY A 250 -2.32 -15.56 -15.14
N PRO A 251 -3.03 -14.58 -15.70
CA PRO A 251 -3.58 -13.48 -14.92
C PRO A 251 -4.81 -13.87 -14.10
N CYS A 252 -4.94 -13.22 -12.95
CA CYS A 252 -6.10 -13.24 -12.06
C CYS A 252 -7.40 -12.66 -12.71
N THR A 253 -7.37 -12.33 -14.00
CA THR A 253 -8.53 -11.83 -14.77
C THR A 253 -9.48 -12.94 -15.22
N THR A 254 -9.03 -14.20 -15.18
CA THR A 254 -9.83 -15.35 -15.61
C THR A 254 -10.60 -15.90 -14.42
N PRO A 255 -11.95 -15.96 -14.46
CA PRO A 255 -12.73 -16.57 -13.39
C PRO A 255 -12.32 -18.03 -13.17
N PRO A 256 -12.02 -18.46 -11.93
CA PRO A 256 -11.77 -19.87 -11.62
C PRO A 256 -12.96 -20.77 -12.00
N ASP A 257 -12.70 -22.06 -12.29
CA ASP A 257 -13.73 -23.02 -12.72
C ASP A 257 -14.91 -23.11 -11.75
N TRP A 258 -14.66 -23.06 -10.43
CA TRP A 258 -15.72 -23.11 -9.42
C TRP A 258 -16.69 -21.92 -9.49
N MET A 259 -16.23 -20.77 -9.99
CA MET A 259 -17.05 -19.58 -10.20
C MET A 259 -17.91 -19.72 -11.45
N GLN A 260 -17.43 -20.47 -12.44
CA GLN A 260 -18.16 -20.76 -13.68
C GLN A 260 -19.20 -21.86 -13.48
N ASN A 261 -18.85 -22.89 -12.69
CA ASN A 261 -19.68 -24.07 -12.44
C ASN A 261 -20.78 -23.88 -11.38
N ASN A 262 -20.90 -22.67 -10.81
CA ASN A 262 -21.92 -22.35 -9.82
C ASN A 262 -21.91 -23.28 -8.58
N ASP A 263 -20.74 -23.61 -8.05
CA ASP A 263 -20.64 -24.56 -6.94
C ASP A 263 -21.00 -23.91 -5.58
N ILE A 264 -22.26 -24.09 -5.18
CA ILE A 264 -22.86 -23.61 -3.93
C ILE A 264 -22.60 -24.52 -2.70
N SER A 265 -21.78 -25.58 -2.82
CA SER A 265 -21.58 -26.57 -1.75
C SER A 265 -21.03 -25.99 -0.45
N LEU A 266 -20.21 -24.93 -0.54
CA LEU A 266 -19.59 -24.28 0.62
C LEU A 266 -20.43 -23.15 1.23
N VAL A 267 -21.56 -22.80 0.61
CA VAL A 267 -22.41 -21.70 1.08
C VAL A 267 -23.11 -22.11 2.37
N PRO A 268 -22.95 -21.36 3.49
CA PRO A 268 -23.65 -21.67 4.73
C PRO A 268 -25.17 -21.63 4.55
N GLU A 269 -25.90 -22.53 5.21
CA GLU A 269 -27.35 -22.65 5.05
C GLU A 269 -28.10 -21.36 5.44
N SER A 270 -27.66 -20.70 6.52
CA SER A 270 -28.22 -19.41 6.94
C SER A 270 -28.03 -18.31 5.88
N VAL A 271 -26.91 -18.35 5.15
CA VAL A 271 -26.63 -17.43 4.04
C VAL A 271 -27.50 -17.80 2.83
N LYS A 272 -27.67 -19.08 2.51
CA LYS A 272 -28.55 -19.50 1.41
C LYS A 272 -29.98 -19.00 1.60
N ILE A 273 -30.53 -19.17 2.80
CA ILE A 273 -31.88 -18.71 3.14
C ILE A 273 -31.98 -17.18 3.04
N THR A 274 -31.01 -16.46 3.60
CA THR A 274 -31.02 -14.98 3.64
C THR A 274 -30.91 -14.35 2.25
N PHE A 275 -30.10 -14.95 1.38
CA PHE A 275 -29.80 -14.43 0.04
C PHE A 275 -30.56 -15.12 -1.08
N GLY A 276 -31.42 -16.09 -0.78
CA GLY A 276 -32.19 -16.83 -1.79
C GLY A 276 -31.32 -17.66 -2.72
N ILE A 277 -30.22 -18.24 -2.22
CA ILE A 277 -29.31 -19.05 -3.02
C ILE A 277 -29.84 -20.47 -3.09
N THR A 278 -30.18 -20.91 -4.30
CA THR A 278 -30.69 -22.25 -4.59
C THR A 278 -29.85 -22.91 -5.68
N PRO A 279 -29.95 -24.23 -5.91
CA PRO A 279 -29.29 -24.88 -7.05
C PRO A 279 -29.72 -24.32 -8.42
N LEU A 280 -30.85 -23.61 -8.50
CA LEU A 280 -31.36 -23.01 -9.72
C LEU A 280 -30.98 -21.52 -9.86
N SER A 281 -30.54 -20.88 -8.78
CA SER A 281 -30.10 -19.49 -8.84
C SER A 281 -28.68 -19.38 -9.39
N SER A 282 -28.40 -18.23 -9.97
CA SER A 282 -27.18 -17.91 -10.70
C SER A 282 -26.80 -16.45 -10.48
N LYS A 283 -25.69 -16.01 -11.10
CA LYS A 283 -25.29 -14.60 -11.09
C LYS A 283 -26.16 -13.74 -12.02
N GLU A 284 -26.87 -14.36 -12.95
CA GLU A 284 -27.73 -13.69 -13.93
C GLU A 284 -29.09 -13.28 -13.36
N ASP A 285 -29.62 -14.02 -12.39
CA ASP A 285 -30.92 -13.78 -11.74
C ASP A 285 -30.82 -13.25 -10.31
N ASN A 286 -29.65 -13.36 -9.67
CA ASN A 286 -29.41 -12.88 -8.31
C ASN A 286 -28.06 -12.14 -8.19
N VAL A 287 -28.13 -10.82 -8.05
CA VAL A 287 -26.98 -9.91 -7.92
C VAL A 287 -26.06 -10.22 -6.73
N TYR A 288 -26.58 -10.88 -5.68
CA TYR A 288 -25.81 -11.27 -4.49
C TYR A 288 -25.08 -12.60 -4.66
N HIS A 289 -25.42 -13.38 -5.69
CA HIS A 289 -25.03 -14.77 -5.82
C HIS A 289 -23.51 -14.94 -5.95
N LEU A 290 -22.89 -14.16 -6.83
CA LEU A 290 -21.44 -14.21 -7.04
C LEU A 290 -20.63 -13.77 -5.79
N PRO A 291 -20.94 -12.63 -5.14
CA PRO A 291 -20.37 -12.28 -3.84
C PRO A 291 -20.48 -13.39 -2.79
N VAL A 292 -21.65 -14.02 -2.65
CA VAL A 292 -21.86 -15.13 -1.70
C VAL A 292 -20.98 -16.33 -2.03
N LEU A 293 -20.87 -16.71 -3.30
CA LEU A 293 -19.98 -17.80 -3.73
C LEU A 293 -18.52 -17.53 -3.36
N ILE A 294 -18.02 -16.34 -3.66
CA ILE A 294 -16.63 -15.94 -3.37
C ILE A 294 -16.37 -15.98 -1.86
N LEU A 295 -17.24 -15.35 -1.06
CA LEU A 295 -17.08 -15.28 0.40
C LEU A 295 -17.15 -16.65 1.06
N SER A 296 -18.03 -17.52 0.56
CA SER A 296 -18.16 -18.90 1.05
C SER A 296 -16.92 -19.76 0.78
N ARG A 297 -16.10 -19.41 -0.22
CA ARG A 297 -14.83 -20.09 -0.52
C ARG A 297 -13.72 -19.64 0.43
N ILE A 298 -13.62 -18.34 0.68
CA ILE A 298 -12.53 -17.78 1.48
C ILE A 298 -12.82 -17.78 3.00
N ARG A 299 -14.03 -18.16 3.42
CA ARG A 299 -14.46 -18.09 4.83
C ARG A 299 -13.56 -18.82 5.82
N HIS A 300 -12.91 -19.90 5.38
CA HIS A 300 -12.01 -20.71 6.20
C HIS A 300 -10.53 -20.33 6.03
N LEU A 301 -10.23 -19.35 5.18
CA LEU A 301 -8.86 -18.91 4.91
C LEU A 301 -8.46 -17.76 5.85
N GLN A 302 -7.19 -17.77 6.25
CA GLN A 302 -6.53 -16.61 6.85
C GLN A 302 -5.80 -15.85 5.76
N LEU A 303 -6.08 -14.55 5.62
CA LEU A 303 -5.47 -13.72 4.59
C LEU A 303 -3.95 -13.66 4.77
N SER A 304 -3.23 -14.12 3.76
CA SER A 304 -1.78 -14.11 3.68
C SER A 304 -1.32 -13.68 2.29
N HIS A 305 -0.03 -13.47 2.11
CA HIS A 305 0.54 -13.11 0.81
C HIS A 305 0.31 -14.21 -0.24
N GLY A 306 0.46 -15.48 0.15
CA GLY A 306 0.29 -16.63 -0.74
C GLY A 306 -1.15 -16.92 -1.19
N ASN A 307 -2.16 -16.35 -0.54
CA ASN A 307 -3.57 -16.55 -0.91
C ASN A 307 -4.35 -15.25 -1.19
N VAL A 308 -3.67 -14.10 -1.28
CA VAL A 308 -4.31 -12.79 -1.47
C VAL A 308 -5.23 -12.72 -2.68
N LEU A 309 -4.91 -13.45 -3.75
CA LEU A 309 -5.72 -13.45 -4.98
C LEU A 309 -7.14 -13.97 -4.72
N GLU A 310 -7.30 -14.96 -3.84
CA GLU A 310 -8.61 -15.50 -3.45
C GLU A 310 -9.51 -14.42 -2.82
N PHE A 311 -8.91 -13.52 -2.04
CA PHE A 311 -9.62 -12.41 -1.40
C PHE A 311 -9.89 -11.26 -2.37
N LEU A 312 -8.97 -11.03 -3.31
CA LEU A 312 -9.11 -10.00 -4.33
C LEU A 312 -10.17 -10.34 -5.39
N TYR A 313 -10.53 -11.61 -5.57
CA TYR A 313 -11.63 -12.01 -6.45
C TYR A 313 -12.93 -11.27 -6.15
N PHE A 314 -13.21 -11.00 -4.86
CA PHE A 314 -14.37 -10.21 -4.48
C PHE A 314 -14.39 -8.87 -5.21
N THR A 315 -13.30 -8.10 -5.13
CA THR A 315 -13.18 -6.80 -5.80
C THR A 315 -12.93 -6.87 -7.30
N ALA A 316 -12.37 -7.97 -7.81
CA ALA A 316 -12.08 -8.14 -9.22
C ALA A 316 -13.33 -8.51 -10.04
N PHE A 317 -14.30 -9.18 -9.42
CA PHE A 317 -15.49 -9.70 -10.06
C PHE A 317 -16.82 -9.12 -9.54
N ILE A 318 -16.79 -8.11 -8.65
CA ILE A 318 -18.01 -7.35 -8.35
C ILE A 318 -18.62 -6.81 -9.65
N THR A 319 -19.94 -6.87 -9.75
CA THR A 319 -20.67 -6.35 -10.91
C THR A 319 -21.06 -4.89 -10.69
N PRO A 320 -21.29 -4.10 -11.75
CA PRO A 320 -21.79 -2.73 -11.62
C PRO A 320 -23.09 -2.65 -10.82
N GLU A 321 -23.99 -3.62 -10.98
CA GLU A 321 -25.29 -3.68 -10.29
C GLU A 321 -25.10 -3.92 -8.79
N PHE A 322 -24.17 -4.79 -8.40
CA PHE A 322 -23.84 -5.00 -6.99
C PHE A 322 -23.20 -3.75 -6.36
N LEU A 323 -22.36 -3.05 -7.13
CA LEU A 323 -21.73 -1.82 -6.66
C LEU A 323 -22.75 -0.69 -6.48
N GLU A 324 -23.73 -0.56 -7.39
CA GLU A 324 -24.84 0.39 -7.24
C GLU A 324 -25.63 0.13 -5.96
N LEU A 325 -25.88 -1.14 -5.61
CA LEU A 325 -26.53 -1.51 -4.34
C LEU A 325 -25.69 -1.10 -3.12
N LEU A 326 -24.36 -1.22 -3.18
CA LEU A 326 -23.48 -0.72 -2.12
C LEU A 326 -23.54 0.81 -1.99
N GLU A 327 -23.55 1.53 -3.11
CA GLU A 327 -23.67 3.00 -3.13
C GLU A 327 -25.01 3.47 -2.55
N GLN A 328 -26.09 2.71 -2.80
CA GLN A 328 -27.41 2.90 -2.21
C GLN A 328 -27.50 2.41 -0.75
N LYS A 329 -26.43 1.84 -0.20
CA LYS A 329 -26.38 1.20 1.13
C LYS A 329 -27.49 0.17 1.32
N ASP A 330 -27.76 -0.65 0.30
CA ASP A 330 -28.63 -1.81 0.45
C ASP A 330 -28.09 -2.72 1.58
N PRO A 331 -28.93 -3.11 2.57
CA PRO A 331 -28.46 -3.86 3.74
C PRO A 331 -27.77 -5.19 3.39
N LYS A 332 -28.23 -5.90 2.35
CA LYS A 332 -27.64 -7.18 1.93
C LYS A 332 -26.30 -6.97 1.24
N ALA A 333 -26.16 -5.95 0.40
CA ALA A 333 -24.89 -5.58 -0.21
C ALA A 333 -23.87 -5.16 0.87
N VAL A 334 -24.29 -4.27 1.79
CA VAL A 334 -23.46 -3.81 2.92
C VAL A 334 -23.02 -4.97 3.80
N PHE A 335 -23.91 -5.94 4.09
CA PHE A 335 -23.58 -7.17 4.80
C PHE A 335 -22.46 -7.95 4.11
N LEU A 336 -22.53 -8.15 2.79
CA LEU A 336 -21.54 -8.95 2.06
C LEU A 336 -20.16 -8.27 2.07
N LEU A 337 -20.12 -6.94 1.96
CA LEU A 337 -18.88 -6.19 2.14
C LEU A 337 -18.36 -6.27 3.59
N GLY A 338 -19.25 -6.21 4.58
CA GLY A 338 -18.91 -6.45 6.00
C GLY A 338 -18.31 -7.85 6.23
N TRP A 339 -18.89 -8.87 5.61
CA TRP A 339 -18.38 -10.24 5.67
C TRP A 339 -17.00 -10.34 5.01
N TRP A 340 -16.78 -9.68 3.87
CA TRP A 340 -15.47 -9.58 3.24
C TRP A 340 -14.42 -8.90 4.16
N PHE A 341 -14.78 -7.79 4.81
CA PHE A 341 -13.91 -7.12 5.78
C PHE A 341 -13.56 -8.02 6.95
N GLN A 342 -14.54 -8.78 7.46
CA GLN A 342 -14.28 -9.76 8.52
C GLN A 342 -13.25 -10.80 8.07
N MET A 343 -13.27 -11.24 6.81
CA MET A 343 -12.28 -12.16 6.27
C MET A 343 -10.88 -11.53 6.21
N CYS A 344 -10.79 -10.24 5.91
CA CYS A 344 -9.51 -9.53 5.76
C CYS A 344 -8.88 -9.03 7.07
N ARG A 345 -9.67 -8.71 8.11
CA ARG A 345 -9.22 -7.92 9.28
C ARG A 345 -8.10 -8.56 10.14
N ASN A 346 -8.00 -9.89 10.12
CA ASN A 346 -7.03 -10.68 10.88
C ASN A 346 -5.85 -11.17 10.02
N GLY A 347 -5.75 -10.72 8.77
CA GLY A 347 -4.67 -11.12 7.86
C GLY A 347 -3.31 -10.51 8.17
N THR A 348 -2.30 -10.94 7.41
CA THR A 348 -0.93 -10.41 7.49
C THR A 348 -0.65 -9.25 6.53
N LEU A 349 -1.61 -8.92 5.65
CA LEU A 349 -1.42 -7.89 4.62
C LEU A 349 -1.71 -6.49 5.17
N TRP A 350 -0.64 -5.72 5.38
CA TRP A 350 -0.69 -4.35 5.93
C TRP A 350 -1.58 -3.40 5.13
N TRP A 351 -1.69 -3.60 3.81
CA TRP A 351 -2.46 -2.75 2.90
C TRP A 351 -3.96 -3.09 2.80
N MET A 352 -4.43 -4.21 3.37
CA MET A 352 -5.88 -4.56 3.40
C MET A 352 -6.47 -4.48 4.81
N THR A 353 -5.68 -4.86 5.81
CA THR A 353 -6.15 -5.13 7.18
C THR A 353 -6.68 -3.89 7.89
N ARG A 354 -6.03 -2.72 7.74
CA ARG A 354 -6.46 -1.48 8.40
C ARG A 354 -7.89 -1.09 8.00
N ARG A 355 -8.16 -0.96 6.70
CA ARG A 355 -9.50 -0.65 6.17
C ARG A 355 -10.52 -1.67 6.66
N ALA A 356 -10.19 -2.96 6.56
CA ALA A 356 -11.07 -4.03 6.98
C ALA A 356 -11.45 -3.99 8.47
N ARG A 357 -10.57 -3.47 9.34
CA ARG A 357 -10.89 -3.26 10.76
C ARG A 357 -11.82 -2.08 10.96
N VAL A 358 -11.50 -0.94 10.36
CA VAL A 358 -12.23 0.32 10.61
C VAL A 358 -13.59 0.33 9.89
N GLU A 359 -13.62 0.09 8.58
CA GLU A 359 -14.88 0.06 7.82
C GLU A 359 -15.69 -1.20 8.13
N GLY A 360 -15.05 -2.33 8.48
CA GLY A 360 -15.75 -3.52 8.96
C GLY A 360 -16.52 -3.27 10.27
N GLU A 361 -15.93 -2.50 11.19
CA GLU A 361 -16.60 -2.09 12.42
C GLU A 361 -17.72 -1.08 12.13
N ALA A 362 -17.50 -0.13 11.22
CA ALA A 362 -18.55 0.79 10.78
C ALA A 362 -19.75 0.06 10.17
N VAL A 363 -19.52 -0.96 9.35
CA VAL A 363 -20.57 -1.83 8.79
C VAL A 363 -21.35 -2.54 9.91
N ARG A 364 -20.66 -3.10 10.90
CA ARG A 364 -21.30 -3.79 12.04
C ARG A 364 -22.20 -2.85 12.84
N ILE A 365 -21.69 -1.67 13.18
CA ILE A 365 -22.47 -0.63 13.88
C ILE A 365 -23.68 -0.22 13.03
N TRP A 366 -23.49 0.04 11.73
CA TRP A 366 -24.57 0.44 10.84
C TRP A 366 -25.66 -0.65 10.70
N LEU A 367 -25.28 -1.91 10.50
CA LEU A 367 -26.21 -3.03 10.42
C LEU A 367 -26.98 -3.23 11.71
N SER A 368 -26.37 -3.02 12.88
CA SER A 368 -27.06 -3.14 14.17
C SER A 368 -28.27 -2.22 14.30
N VAL A 369 -28.29 -1.10 13.55
CA VAL A 369 -29.39 -0.13 13.51
C VAL A 369 -30.36 -0.44 12.36
N VAL A 370 -29.84 -0.78 11.18
CA VAL A 370 -30.65 -0.91 9.96
C VAL A 370 -31.29 -2.29 9.80
N ASP A 371 -30.55 -3.35 10.09
CA ASP A 371 -31.04 -4.73 10.02
C ASP A 371 -30.30 -5.60 11.04
N SER A 372 -30.88 -5.71 12.24
CA SER A 372 -30.29 -6.48 13.33
C SER A 372 -30.14 -7.97 13.00
N ARG A 373 -30.98 -8.53 12.13
CA ARG A 373 -30.88 -9.95 11.73
C ARG A 373 -29.64 -10.19 10.88
N LEU A 374 -29.35 -9.28 9.95
CA LEU A 374 -28.11 -9.33 9.16
C LEU A 374 -26.89 -9.09 10.05
N ASN A 375 -26.97 -8.19 11.04
CA ASN A 375 -25.90 -8.02 12.01
C ASN A 375 -25.64 -9.30 12.82
N ASP A 376 -26.69 -9.94 13.34
CA ASP A 376 -26.59 -11.18 14.11
C ASP A 376 -25.97 -12.31 13.28
N LEU A 377 -26.36 -12.43 12.01
CA LEU A 377 -25.77 -13.37 11.06
C LEU A 377 -24.28 -13.08 10.82
N LEU A 378 -23.89 -11.81 10.68
CA LEU A 378 -22.48 -11.42 10.46
C LEU A 378 -21.62 -11.75 11.69
N GLU A 379 -22.14 -11.51 12.89
CA GLU A 379 -21.47 -11.88 14.13
C GLU A 379 -21.39 -13.40 14.31
N GLU A 380 -22.45 -14.13 13.96
CA GLU A 380 -22.44 -15.59 13.96
C GLU A 380 -21.36 -16.17 13.04
N LEU A 381 -21.29 -15.70 11.78
CA LEU A 381 -20.28 -16.13 10.82
C LEU A 381 -18.86 -15.84 11.31
N GLY A 382 -18.66 -14.70 11.97
CA GLY A 382 -17.40 -14.32 12.60
C GLY A 382 -16.98 -15.27 13.72
N ARG A 383 -17.88 -15.52 14.67
CA ARG A 383 -17.62 -16.42 15.80
C ARG A 383 -17.29 -17.83 15.32
N ARG A 384 -18.02 -18.35 14.33
CA ARG A 384 -17.76 -19.67 13.73
C ARG A 384 -16.35 -19.74 13.16
N ARG A 385 -15.94 -18.73 12.40
CA ARG A 385 -14.58 -18.65 11.85
C ARG A 385 -13.53 -18.62 12.95
N ASP A 386 -13.70 -17.78 13.97
CA ASP A 386 -12.71 -17.68 15.05
C ASP A 386 -12.55 -19.01 15.81
N MET A 387 -13.60 -19.81 15.93
CA MET A 387 -13.53 -21.18 16.46
C MET A 387 -12.79 -22.13 15.52
N GLU A 388 -13.16 -22.18 14.24
CA GLU A 388 -12.56 -23.05 13.22
C GLU A 388 -11.05 -22.75 13.04
N VAL A 389 -10.66 -21.48 13.08
CA VAL A 389 -9.27 -21.03 12.97
C VAL A 389 -8.47 -21.42 14.21
N LYS A 390 -9.07 -21.30 15.41
CA LYS A 390 -8.45 -21.77 16.64
C LYS A 390 -8.23 -23.28 16.55
N GLU A 391 -9.25 -24.07 16.22
CA GLU A 391 -9.17 -25.53 16.10
C GLU A 391 -8.14 -25.98 15.04
N GLY A 392 -8.14 -25.35 13.86
CA GLY A 392 -7.13 -25.59 12.83
C GLY A 392 -5.71 -25.20 13.27
N GLY A 393 -5.59 -24.11 14.02
CA GLY A 393 -4.36 -23.67 14.68
C GLY A 393 -3.85 -24.69 15.69
N TRP A 394 -4.72 -25.24 16.57
CA TRP A 394 -4.35 -26.31 17.51
C TRP A 394 -3.83 -27.57 16.78
N ILE A 395 -4.41 -27.93 15.64
CA ILE A 395 -3.97 -29.06 14.81
C ILE A 395 -2.61 -28.75 14.15
N GLN A 396 -2.41 -27.52 13.66
CA GLN A 396 -1.13 -27.06 13.10
C GLN A 396 -0.02 -26.92 14.14
N THR A 397 -0.29 -26.39 15.34
CA THR A 397 0.68 -26.32 16.45
C THR A 397 1.10 -27.73 16.90
N LYS A 398 0.18 -28.70 16.86
CA LYS A 398 0.50 -30.11 17.16
C LYS A 398 1.36 -30.77 16.07
N ALA A 399 1.28 -30.29 14.83
CA ALA A 399 2.16 -30.71 13.73
C ALA A 399 3.50 -29.93 13.71
N GLN A 400 3.52 -28.68 14.18
CA GLN A 400 4.72 -27.83 14.26
C GLN A 400 5.63 -28.16 15.46
N ASN A 401 5.13 -28.81 16.50
CA ASN A 401 5.97 -29.36 17.60
C ASN A 401 6.90 -30.52 17.16
N ILE A 402 7.05 -30.77 15.85
CA ILE A 402 8.00 -31.74 15.28
C ILE A 402 9.13 -31.06 14.49
N ASP A 403 9.14 -29.73 14.32
CA ASP A 403 10.26 -29.06 13.66
C ASP A 403 10.56 -27.70 14.32
N GLU A 404 11.29 -27.77 15.44
CA GLU A 404 11.94 -26.60 16.03
C GLU A 404 13.27 -26.34 15.31
N SER A 405 13.28 -25.34 14.44
CA SER A 405 14.47 -24.50 14.27
C SER A 405 14.04 -23.04 14.10
N GLY A 406 14.28 -22.27 15.16
CA GLY A 406 13.80 -20.91 15.31
C GLY A 406 14.47 -19.89 14.39
N LEU A 407 13.69 -18.88 14.02
CA LEU A 407 14.17 -17.55 13.66
C LEU A 407 13.00 -16.57 13.80
N GLU A 408 12.94 -15.89 14.95
CA GLU A 408 12.13 -14.68 15.10
C GLU A 408 12.72 -13.57 14.22
N VAL A 409 12.06 -13.27 13.10
CA VAL A 409 12.44 -12.15 12.23
C VAL A 409 11.76 -10.88 12.74
N ASN A 410 12.51 -10.08 13.51
CA ASN A 410 12.09 -8.76 13.96
C ASN A 410 12.06 -7.77 12.78
N TRP A 411 10.86 -7.48 12.28
CA TRP A 411 10.57 -6.67 11.08
C TRP A 411 10.66 -5.14 11.27
N ALA A 412 11.09 -4.68 12.45
CA ALA A 412 11.10 -3.28 12.86
C ALA A 412 12.47 -2.57 12.70
N LEU A 413 13.44 -3.19 12.01
CA LEU A 413 14.82 -2.69 11.91
C LEU A 413 15.17 -2.21 10.50
N ASP A 414 15.97 -1.16 10.40
CA ASP A 414 16.56 -0.71 9.13
C ASP A 414 17.68 -1.65 8.63
N SER A 415 18.25 -1.34 7.45
CA SER A 415 19.36 -2.12 6.86
C SER A 415 20.65 -2.12 7.68
N ARG A 416 20.67 -1.41 8.82
CA ARG A 416 21.78 -1.34 9.79
C ARG A 416 21.36 -1.85 11.17
N GLY A 417 20.20 -2.49 11.30
CA GLY A 417 19.74 -3.10 12.54
C GLY A 417 19.22 -2.12 13.60
N ARG A 418 18.79 -0.90 13.22
CA ARG A 418 18.26 0.10 14.17
C ARG A 418 16.74 0.21 14.10
N ILE A 419 16.12 0.43 15.27
CA ILE A 419 14.71 0.83 15.39
C ILE A 419 14.54 2.18 14.69
N LEU A 420 13.52 2.33 13.85
CA LEU A 420 13.23 3.52 13.06
C LEU A 420 12.97 4.76 13.94
N THR A 421 14.02 5.47 14.34
CA THR A 421 13.94 6.81 14.94
C THR A 421 14.29 7.89 13.93
N VAL A 422 13.65 9.04 14.09
CA VAL A 422 13.69 10.20 13.19
C VAL A 422 15.11 10.80 13.13
N ALA A 423 15.56 11.10 11.92
CA ALA A 423 16.38 12.29 11.65
C ALA A 423 15.51 13.31 10.91
#